data_AF-A0A166HZ27-F1
#
_entry.id   AF-A0A166HZ27-F1
#
_cell.length_a   1.000
_cell.length_b   1.000
_cell.length_c   1.000
_cell.angle_alpha   90.00
_cell.angle_beta   90.00
_cell.angle_gamma   90.00
#
_symmetry.space_group_name_H-M   'P 1'
#
loop_
_entity.id
_entity.type
_entity.pdbx_description
1 polymer ?
#
loop_
_entity_poly.entity_id
_entity_poly.type
_entity_poly.pdbx_seq_one_letter_code
_entity_poly.pdbx_strand_id
1 'polypeptide(L)'
;MVKWNVAEAIKFYGGDKNAKYVVDRLDVQFQPGHTNASMSETREADGQWLAVGCKFSKDRFLPVGPLHPENEQLVDISGDKMIHVADHPVYPEPHDFIIVKRDKIKTRQVYNLDDFPLALKDPKESRVERNGNKVTIHLASQAPAFSLREFKVKKGDEVTVILTNLDKVEDLTHGFAIPKYNVNFIVNPQETKSVTFKADKPAFTGATAPT
;
A
#
# COMPACT_ATOMS: atom_id res chain seq x y z
N MET A 1 -19.89 20.26 4.21
CA MET A 1 -18.75 21.18 4.01
C MET A 1 -19.22 22.62 3.94
N VAL A 2 -18.41 23.55 4.45
CA VAL A 2 -18.67 25.00 4.39
C VAL A 2 -17.49 25.66 3.68
N LYS A 3 -17.74 26.29 2.51
CA LYS A 3 -16.75 27.10 1.80
C LYS A 3 -16.87 28.54 2.29
N TRP A 4 -15.76 29.12 2.71
CA TRP A 4 -15.73 30.48 3.24
C TRP A 4 -14.46 31.24 2.82
N ASN A 5 -14.57 32.57 2.72
CA ASN A 5 -13.47 33.45 2.35
C ASN A 5 -12.86 34.10 3.60
N VAL A 6 -11.54 33.92 3.78
CA VAL A 6 -10.81 34.41 4.95
C VAL A 6 -10.77 35.93 5.01
N ALA A 7 -10.56 36.62 3.89
CA ALA A 7 -10.49 38.08 3.86
C ALA A 7 -11.84 38.73 4.21
N GLU A 8 -12.94 38.19 3.68
CA GLU A 8 -14.29 38.64 4.04
C GLU A 8 -14.61 38.34 5.51
N ALA A 9 -14.14 37.22 6.06
CA ALA A 9 -14.30 36.92 7.48
C ALA A 9 -13.56 37.93 8.38
N ILE A 10 -12.36 38.35 7.96
CA ILE A 10 -11.58 39.39 8.66
C ILE A 10 -12.31 40.74 8.62
N LYS A 11 -12.87 41.15 7.46
CA LYS A 11 -13.68 42.37 7.36
C LYS A 11 -14.91 42.33 8.27
N PHE A 12 -15.62 41.20 8.26
CA PHE A 12 -16.78 40.99 9.12
C PHE A 12 -16.44 41.11 10.61
N TYR A 13 -15.30 40.53 11.01
CA TYR A 13 -14.77 40.64 12.36
C TYR A 13 -14.39 42.09 12.71
N GLY A 14 -13.80 42.81 11.76
CA GLY A 14 -13.41 44.23 11.89
C GLY A 14 -14.57 45.23 11.93
N GLY A 15 -15.83 44.78 11.82
CA GLY A 15 -17.02 45.60 12.01
C GLY A 15 -17.90 45.76 10.77
N ASP A 16 -17.45 45.32 9.60
CA ASP A 16 -18.28 45.35 8.38
C ASP A 16 -19.31 44.21 8.40
N LYS A 17 -20.48 44.47 8.98
CA LYS A 17 -21.55 43.46 9.09
C LYS A 17 -22.18 43.05 7.75
N ASN A 18 -21.81 43.71 6.64
CA ASN A 18 -22.29 43.36 5.31
C ASN A 18 -21.37 42.37 4.57
N ALA A 19 -20.14 42.15 5.06
CA ALA A 19 -19.21 41.20 4.47
C ALA A 19 -19.73 39.76 4.54
N LYS A 20 -19.92 39.11 3.39
CA LYS A 20 -20.44 37.73 3.27
C LYS A 20 -19.30 36.75 3.14
N TYR A 21 -18.88 36.17 4.27
CA TYR A 21 -17.73 35.27 4.30
C TYR A 21 -18.08 33.80 4.04
N VAL A 22 -19.30 33.33 4.31
CA VAL A 22 -19.75 32.00 3.86
C VAL A 22 -20.26 32.10 2.43
N VAL A 23 -19.61 31.39 1.51
CA VAL A 23 -19.89 31.50 0.06
C VAL A 23 -20.59 30.26 -0.50
N ASP A 24 -20.46 29.12 0.19
CA ASP A 24 -21.16 27.91 -0.21
C ASP A 24 -21.28 26.88 0.92
N ARG A 25 -22.25 25.95 0.78
CA ARG A 25 -22.44 24.80 1.66
C ARG A 25 -22.78 23.58 0.81
N LEU A 26 -22.14 22.46 1.11
CA LEU A 26 -22.37 21.18 0.44
C LEU A 26 -22.67 20.12 1.50
N ASP A 27 -23.77 19.39 1.34
CA ASP A 27 -24.06 18.23 2.18
C ASP A 27 -23.14 17.07 1.80
N VAL A 28 -22.55 16.44 2.82
CA VAL A 28 -21.62 15.31 2.69
C VAL A 28 -22.11 14.13 3.52
N GLN A 29 -21.78 12.91 3.10
CA GLN A 29 -22.44 11.71 3.60
C GLN A 29 -21.46 10.68 4.17
N PHE A 30 -21.35 10.52 5.49
CA PHE A 30 -21.86 11.35 6.57
C PHE A 30 -20.81 11.55 7.66
N GLN A 31 -21.00 12.59 8.48
CA GLN A 31 -20.11 12.95 9.59
C GLN A 31 -18.66 13.14 9.09
N PRO A 32 -18.39 14.22 8.34
CA PRO A 32 -17.04 14.49 7.83
C PRO A 32 -16.05 14.68 8.98
N GLY A 33 -14.89 14.04 8.86
CA GLY A 33 -13.70 14.28 9.67
C GLY A 33 -12.76 15.26 8.97
N HIS A 34 -11.58 14.79 8.54
CA HIS A 34 -10.63 15.62 7.80
C HIS A 34 -11.06 15.79 6.34
N THR A 35 -10.57 16.88 5.76
CA THR A 35 -10.67 17.19 4.34
C THR A 35 -9.36 17.79 3.86
N ASN A 36 -8.94 17.46 2.64
CA ASN A 36 -7.73 18.01 2.05
C ASN A 36 -7.95 18.25 0.56
N ALA A 37 -7.27 19.25 0.02
CA ALA A 37 -7.41 19.65 -1.37
C ALA A 37 -6.13 19.38 -2.17
N SER A 38 -6.27 19.37 -3.50
CA SER A 38 -5.13 19.21 -4.40
C SER A 38 -4.04 20.25 -4.13
N MET A 39 -2.87 19.75 -3.73
CA MET A 39 -1.67 20.53 -3.37
C MET A 39 -1.86 21.53 -2.21
N SER A 40 -2.91 21.46 -1.39
CA SER A 40 -3.25 22.54 -0.44
C SER A 40 -2.28 22.76 0.71
N GLU A 41 -1.49 21.75 1.07
CA GLU A 41 -0.43 21.88 2.08
C GLU A 41 0.90 22.36 1.49
N THR A 42 0.85 22.96 0.30
CA THR A 42 2.01 23.48 -0.42
C THR A 42 1.72 24.87 -0.97
N ARG A 43 2.75 25.55 -1.49
CA ARG A 43 2.58 26.81 -2.24
C ARG A 43 1.94 26.62 -3.62
N GLU A 44 1.71 25.38 -4.04
CA GLU A 44 1.18 25.03 -5.36
C GLU A 44 -0.31 24.61 -5.32
N ALA A 45 -1.02 24.95 -4.24
CA ALA A 45 -2.47 24.76 -4.10
C ALA A 45 -3.19 25.26 -5.36
N ASP A 46 -3.96 24.38 -6.01
CA ASP A 46 -4.52 24.66 -7.34
C ASP A 46 -6.04 24.88 -7.36
N GLY A 47 -6.72 24.62 -6.23
CA GLY A 47 -8.15 24.86 -6.08
C GLY A 47 -9.03 24.01 -6.99
N GLN A 48 -8.58 22.82 -7.41
CA GLN A 48 -9.37 21.96 -8.30
C GLN A 48 -10.22 20.93 -7.55
N TRP A 49 -9.61 20.19 -6.64
CA TRP A 49 -10.24 19.05 -5.97
C TRP A 49 -10.19 19.17 -4.46
N LEU A 50 -11.25 18.73 -3.80
CA LEU A 50 -11.34 18.54 -2.36
C LEU A 50 -11.78 17.10 -2.10
N ALA A 51 -10.99 16.36 -1.31
CA ALA A 51 -11.40 15.08 -0.76
C ALA A 51 -11.94 15.28 0.66
N VAL A 52 -13.02 14.57 0.98
CA VAL A 52 -13.72 14.65 2.27
C VAL A 52 -13.85 13.26 2.88
N GLY A 53 -13.18 13.02 4.01
CA GLY A 53 -13.24 11.75 4.73
C GLY A 53 -14.46 11.69 5.66
N CYS A 54 -15.55 11.04 5.23
CA CYS A 54 -16.76 10.87 6.03
C CYS A 54 -16.73 9.56 6.84
N LYS A 55 -17.08 9.64 8.13
CA LYS A 55 -16.92 8.56 9.11
C LYS A 55 -18.04 7.53 9.12
N PHE A 56 -19.17 7.82 8.47
CA PHE A 56 -20.26 6.85 8.32
C PHE A 56 -20.77 6.84 6.89
N SER A 57 -20.76 5.69 6.23
CA SER A 57 -21.32 5.54 4.88
C SER A 57 -22.83 5.26 4.87
N LYS A 58 -23.38 4.60 5.89
CA LYS A 58 -24.82 4.28 6.03
C LYS A 58 -25.42 3.73 4.72
N ASP A 59 -26.33 4.46 4.10
CA ASP A 59 -27.12 4.11 2.92
C ASP A 59 -26.44 4.46 1.58
N ARG A 60 -25.17 4.91 1.59
CA ARG A 60 -24.45 5.29 0.37
C ARG A 60 -24.01 4.09 -0.48
N PHE A 61 -23.90 2.90 0.10
CA PHE A 61 -23.42 1.69 -0.58
C PHE A 61 -24.34 0.50 -0.35
N LEU A 62 -24.13 -0.58 -1.10
CA LEU A 62 -24.78 -1.87 -0.83
C LEU A 62 -24.44 -2.34 0.59
N PRO A 63 -25.39 -2.92 1.34
CA PRO A 63 -25.17 -3.34 2.71
C PRO A 63 -24.18 -4.51 2.79
N VAL A 64 -23.20 -4.42 3.69
CA VAL A 64 -22.12 -5.41 3.88
C VAL A 64 -22.11 -6.05 5.27
N GLY A 65 -23.20 -5.89 6.02
CA GLY A 65 -23.33 -6.39 7.40
C GLY A 65 -23.01 -5.32 8.45
N PRO A 66 -22.70 -5.70 9.70
CA PRO A 66 -22.58 -4.75 10.81
C PRO A 66 -21.45 -3.73 10.68
N LEU A 67 -20.37 -4.08 9.98
CA LEU A 67 -19.21 -3.21 9.76
C LEU A 67 -19.25 -2.65 8.34
N HIS A 68 -19.67 -1.39 8.21
CA HIS A 68 -19.68 -0.68 6.94
C HIS A 68 -18.31 -0.03 6.69
N PRO A 69 -17.94 0.24 5.43
CA PRO A 69 -16.79 1.09 5.12
C PRO A 69 -17.08 2.55 5.49
N GLU A 70 -16.04 3.37 5.59
CA GLU A 70 -16.15 4.83 5.54
C GLU A 70 -16.50 5.30 4.11
N ASN A 71 -16.77 6.61 3.94
CA ASN A 71 -17.03 7.20 2.62
C ASN A 71 -16.07 8.36 2.34
N GLU A 72 -15.16 8.18 1.38
CA GLU A 72 -14.33 9.27 0.85
C GLU A 72 -15.01 9.92 -0.35
N GLN A 73 -15.42 11.17 -0.17
CA GLN A 73 -16.12 11.92 -1.21
C GLN A 73 -15.15 12.83 -1.94
N LEU A 74 -15.18 12.77 -3.28
CA LEU A 74 -14.45 13.71 -4.14
C LEU A 74 -15.39 14.85 -4.55
N VAL A 75 -14.91 16.08 -4.37
CA VAL A 75 -15.65 17.31 -4.63
C VAL A 75 -14.83 18.19 -5.58
N ASP A 76 -15.45 18.60 -6.69
CA ASP A 76 -14.91 19.63 -7.58
C ASP A 76 -15.11 21.00 -6.93
N ILE A 77 -14.01 21.73 -6.75
CA ILE A 77 -13.97 23.08 -6.17
C ILE A 77 -13.38 24.12 -7.12
N SER A 78 -13.20 23.77 -8.40
CA SER A 78 -12.63 24.63 -9.44
C SER A 78 -13.51 25.84 -9.79
N GLY A 79 -14.82 25.74 -9.55
CA GLY A 79 -15.78 26.82 -9.73
C GLY A 79 -16.16 27.55 -8.44
N ASP A 80 -17.12 28.47 -8.57
CA ASP A 80 -17.67 29.20 -7.43
C ASP A 80 -18.38 28.28 -6.43
N LYS A 81 -19.06 27.25 -6.94
CA LYS A 81 -19.83 26.25 -6.18
C LYS A 81 -19.09 24.94 -6.07
N MET A 82 -19.20 24.31 -4.89
CA MET A 82 -18.70 22.96 -4.66
C MET A 82 -19.64 21.95 -5.30
N ILE A 83 -19.10 21.03 -6.11
CA ILE A 83 -19.88 19.98 -6.77
C ILE A 83 -19.40 18.63 -6.27
N HIS A 84 -20.27 17.86 -5.64
CA HIS A 84 -19.99 16.46 -5.32
C HIS A 84 -19.87 15.65 -6.62
N VAL A 85 -18.79 14.88 -6.77
CA VAL A 85 -18.48 14.13 -8.00
C VAL A 85 -18.56 12.63 -7.78
N ALA A 86 -18.04 12.12 -6.66
CA ALA A 86 -17.97 10.68 -6.43
C ALA A 86 -17.93 10.32 -4.94
N ASP A 87 -18.44 9.12 -4.63
CA ASP A 87 -18.33 8.44 -3.35
C ASP A 87 -17.44 7.21 -3.49
N HIS A 88 -16.53 7.00 -2.55
CA HIS A 88 -15.64 5.83 -2.53
C HIS A 88 -15.69 5.13 -1.17
N PRO A 89 -16.03 3.82 -1.12
CA PRO A 89 -15.94 3.04 0.11
C PRO A 89 -14.48 2.74 0.43
N VAL A 90 -14.05 3.03 1.66
CA VAL A 90 -12.66 2.81 2.13
C VAL A 90 -12.61 2.10 3.49
N TYR A 91 -11.45 1.50 3.85
CA TYR A 91 -11.27 0.71 5.07
C TYR A 91 -9.83 0.82 5.64
N PRO A 92 -9.61 0.80 6.98
CA PRO A 92 -10.62 0.75 8.05
C PRO A 92 -10.96 2.09 8.73
N GLU A 93 -10.48 3.22 8.20
CA GLU A 93 -10.91 4.61 8.51
C GLU A 93 -9.70 5.50 8.17
N PRO A 94 -9.51 5.91 6.91
CA PRO A 94 -8.48 6.90 6.60
C PRO A 94 -8.73 8.19 7.39
N HIS A 95 -7.72 8.61 8.14
CA HIS A 95 -7.83 9.78 9.02
C HIS A 95 -7.55 11.07 8.27
N ASP A 96 -6.52 11.07 7.43
CA ASP A 96 -6.08 12.22 6.65
C ASP A 96 -5.41 11.75 5.35
N PHE A 97 -5.28 12.65 4.40
CA PHE A 97 -4.76 12.37 3.07
C PHE A 97 -4.22 13.65 2.44
N ILE A 98 -3.21 13.53 1.57
CA ILE A 98 -2.70 14.62 0.73
C ILE A 98 -2.85 14.25 -0.74
N ILE A 99 -3.03 15.24 -1.60
CA ILE A 99 -3.13 15.04 -3.05
C ILE A 99 -1.96 15.78 -3.71
N VAL A 100 -1.07 15.03 -4.37
CA VAL A 100 0.15 15.55 -4.98
C VAL A 100 0.12 15.35 -6.50
N LYS A 101 0.58 16.35 -7.25
CA LYS A 101 0.70 16.26 -8.70
C LYS A 101 1.67 15.14 -9.10
N ARG A 102 1.27 14.36 -10.11
CA ARG A 102 2.04 13.19 -10.59
C ARG A 102 3.47 13.51 -11.02
N ASP A 103 3.73 14.71 -11.52
CA ASP A 103 5.04 15.14 -12.01
C ASP A 103 6.06 15.39 -10.88
N LYS A 104 5.59 15.49 -9.63
CA LYS A 104 6.44 15.56 -8.43
C LYS A 104 6.94 14.19 -7.97
N ILE A 105 6.30 13.10 -8.40
CA ILE A 105 6.62 11.74 -7.97
C ILE A 105 7.33 11.01 -9.10
N LYS A 106 8.56 10.55 -8.83
CA LYS A 106 9.30 9.66 -9.73
C LYS A 106 9.51 8.33 -9.03
N THR A 107 8.90 7.28 -9.59
CA THR A 107 9.04 5.90 -9.09
C THR A 107 10.15 5.17 -9.85
N ARG A 108 10.55 4.01 -9.33
CA ARG A 108 11.37 3.02 -10.04
C ARG A 108 10.47 1.84 -10.46
N GLN A 109 10.74 1.27 -11.64
CA GLN A 109 9.99 0.13 -12.20
C GLN A 109 10.48 -1.22 -11.65
N VAL A 110 11.78 -1.33 -11.43
CA VAL A 110 12.44 -2.49 -10.81
C VAL A 110 13.45 -2.01 -9.77
N TYR A 111 13.85 -2.88 -8.87
CA TYR A 111 14.91 -2.55 -7.92
C TYR A 111 16.29 -2.57 -8.60
N ASN A 112 17.27 -1.98 -7.93
CA ASN A 112 18.67 -2.17 -8.29
C ASN A 112 19.22 -3.33 -7.46
N LEU A 113 19.74 -4.37 -8.12
CA LEU A 113 20.21 -5.58 -7.46
C LEU A 113 21.34 -5.32 -6.48
N ASP A 114 22.20 -4.33 -6.79
CA ASP A 114 23.32 -3.93 -5.93
C ASP A 114 22.85 -3.21 -4.64
N ASP A 115 21.58 -2.83 -4.52
CA ASP A 115 20.99 -2.34 -3.26
C ASP A 115 20.89 -3.47 -2.20
N PHE A 116 21.11 -4.73 -2.58
CA PHE A 116 20.95 -5.91 -1.74
C PHE A 116 22.26 -6.72 -1.60
N PRO A 117 23.00 -6.58 -0.48
CA PRO A 117 24.31 -7.23 -0.31
C PRO A 117 24.32 -8.76 -0.36
N LEU A 118 23.16 -9.40 -0.13
CA LEU A 118 23.00 -10.86 -0.13
C LEU A 118 22.39 -11.38 -1.43
N ALA A 119 22.21 -10.51 -2.44
CA ALA A 119 21.63 -10.89 -3.71
C ALA A 119 22.49 -11.91 -4.44
N LEU A 120 21.83 -12.91 -5.02
CA LEU A 120 22.43 -13.74 -6.04
C LEU A 120 22.49 -12.96 -7.36
N LYS A 121 23.53 -13.19 -8.17
CA LYS A 121 23.66 -12.58 -9.51
C LYS A 121 23.34 -13.55 -10.64
N ASP A 122 23.44 -14.85 -10.37
CA ASP A 122 23.12 -15.94 -11.30
C ASP A 122 22.37 -17.05 -10.54
N PRO A 123 21.33 -17.69 -11.14
CA PRO A 123 20.64 -18.81 -10.49
C PRO A 123 21.58 -19.93 -10.02
N LYS A 124 22.74 -20.12 -10.68
CA LYS A 124 23.76 -21.13 -10.33
C LYS A 124 24.45 -20.89 -8.99
N GLU A 125 24.36 -19.69 -8.43
CA GLU A 125 24.90 -19.36 -7.09
C GLU A 125 24.02 -19.88 -5.93
N SER A 126 22.85 -20.42 -6.27
CA SER A 126 21.91 -20.99 -5.31
C SER A 126 22.47 -22.22 -4.64
N ARG A 127 22.34 -22.28 -3.32
CA ARG A 127 23.00 -23.29 -2.49
C ARG A 127 22.37 -23.39 -1.11
N VAL A 128 22.67 -24.48 -0.42
CA VAL A 128 22.31 -24.69 0.99
C VAL A 128 23.59 -24.75 1.81
N GLU A 129 23.75 -23.83 2.74
CA GLU A 129 24.88 -23.76 3.67
C GLU A 129 24.43 -24.20 5.07
N ARG A 130 25.23 -25.02 5.74
CA ARG A 130 24.95 -25.48 7.10
C ARG A 130 26.08 -25.09 8.03
N ASN A 131 25.71 -24.46 9.13
CA ASN A 131 26.58 -24.18 10.27
C ASN A 131 25.92 -24.70 11.55
N GLY A 132 26.25 -25.95 11.93
CA GLY A 132 25.59 -26.65 13.03
C GLY A 132 24.08 -26.85 12.78
N ASN A 133 23.26 -26.27 13.65
CA ASN A 133 21.79 -26.27 13.55
C ASN A 133 21.25 -25.09 12.72
N LYS A 134 22.10 -24.17 12.26
CA LYS A 134 21.71 -23.07 11.38
C LYS A 134 21.87 -23.49 9.92
N VAL A 135 20.84 -23.26 9.12
CA VAL A 135 20.84 -23.57 7.69
C VAL A 135 20.46 -22.33 6.91
N THR A 136 21.34 -21.87 6.03
CA THR A 136 21.07 -20.76 5.11
C THR A 136 20.83 -21.30 3.72
N ILE A 137 19.69 -20.99 3.13
CA ILE A 137 19.30 -21.37 1.78
C ILE A 137 19.36 -20.11 0.92
N HIS A 138 20.32 -20.06 0.01
CA HIS A 138 20.38 -19.05 -1.02
C HIS A 138 19.59 -19.54 -2.23
N LEU A 139 18.54 -18.81 -2.58
CA LEU A 139 17.56 -19.19 -3.59
C LEU A 139 17.39 -18.05 -4.59
N ALA A 140 17.32 -18.37 -5.87
CA ALA A 140 16.91 -17.43 -6.91
C ALA A 140 15.53 -17.80 -7.42
N SER A 141 14.76 -16.80 -7.84
CA SER A 141 13.58 -16.99 -8.68
C SER A 141 13.77 -16.28 -10.01
N GLN A 142 13.38 -16.96 -11.08
CA GLN A 142 13.28 -16.42 -12.43
C GLN A 142 12.12 -17.14 -13.12
N ALA A 143 11.12 -16.41 -13.58
CA ALA A 143 9.84 -16.99 -13.98
C ALA A 143 10.07 -18.10 -15.03
N PRO A 144 9.48 -19.30 -14.86
CA PRO A 144 8.45 -19.67 -13.89
C PRO A 144 8.95 -20.45 -12.65
N ALA A 145 10.26 -20.47 -12.35
CA ALA A 145 10.82 -21.44 -11.41
C ALA A 145 11.75 -20.82 -10.36
N PHE A 146 11.85 -21.52 -9.21
CA PHE A 146 12.97 -21.37 -8.30
C PHE A 146 14.18 -22.15 -8.81
N SER A 147 15.38 -21.67 -8.49
CA SER A 147 16.63 -22.34 -8.83
C SER A 147 16.82 -23.67 -8.10
N LEU A 148 16.26 -23.83 -6.90
CA LEU A 148 16.21 -25.09 -6.16
C LEU A 148 14.77 -25.62 -6.10
N ARG A 149 14.55 -26.84 -6.59
CA ARG A 149 13.24 -27.52 -6.52
C ARG A 149 12.95 -28.12 -5.15
N GLU A 150 14.00 -28.55 -4.46
CA GLU A 150 13.92 -29.10 -3.11
C GLU A 150 15.19 -28.74 -2.32
N PHE A 151 15.05 -28.63 -1.00
CA PHE A 151 16.16 -28.56 -0.05
C PHE A 151 15.79 -29.35 1.20
N LYS A 152 16.79 -29.95 1.86
CA LYS A 152 16.58 -30.82 3.03
C LYS A 152 17.14 -30.17 4.28
N VAL A 153 16.31 -30.10 5.32
CA VAL A 153 16.66 -29.60 6.66
C VAL A 153 16.31 -30.64 7.72
N LYS A 154 16.92 -30.54 8.89
CA LYS A 154 16.63 -31.39 10.04
C LYS A 154 15.55 -30.74 10.89
N LYS A 155 14.71 -31.56 11.53
CA LYS A 155 13.77 -31.07 12.54
C LYS A 155 14.55 -30.34 13.63
N GLY A 156 14.14 -29.11 13.93
CA GLY A 156 14.77 -28.23 14.91
C GLY A 156 15.83 -27.29 14.35
N ASP A 157 16.19 -27.38 13.06
CA ASP A 157 17.10 -26.41 12.43
C ASP A 157 16.49 -24.99 12.47
N GLU A 158 17.35 -24.00 12.66
CA GLU A 158 17.05 -22.58 12.39
C GLU A 158 17.37 -22.31 10.91
N VAL A 159 16.33 -22.15 10.10
CA VAL A 159 16.44 -22.07 8.65
C VAL A 159 16.23 -20.63 8.22
N THR A 160 17.19 -20.08 7.49
CA THR A 160 17.07 -18.78 6.81
C THR A 160 16.99 -19.01 5.31
N VAL A 161 15.90 -18.57 4.68
CA VAL A 161 15.80 -18.52 3.21
C VAL A 161 16.12 -17.10 2.79
N ILE A 162 17.10 -16.94 1.90
CA ILE A 162 17.44 -15.69 1.21
C ILE A 162 17.01 -15.88 -0.24
N LEU A 163 16.00 -15.13 -0.67
CA LEU A 163 15.43 -15.22 -2.00
C LEU A 163 15.71 -13.95 -2.79
N THR A 164 16.36 -14.11 -3.94
CA THR A 164 16.56 -13.06 -4.94
C THR A 164 15.66 -13.30 -6.15
N ASN A 165 14.89 -12.29 -6.56
CA ASN A 165 14.18 -12.31 -7.84
C ASN A 165 15.09 -11.72 -8.94
N LEU A 166 15.48 -12.56 -9.89
CA LEU A 166 16.39 -12.19 -10.98
C LEU A 166 15.68 -11.68 -12.24
N ASP A 167 14.34 -11.62 -12.24
CA ASP A 167 13.60 -11.02 -13.34
C ASP A 167 13.85 -9.52 -13.43
N LYS A 168 13.87 -9.03 -14.67
CA LYS A 168 14.12 -7.63 -15.03
C LYS A 168 12.90 -6.95 -15.66
N VAL A 169 11.77 -7.64 -15.63
CA VAL A 169 10.50 -7.16 -16.16
C VAL A 169 9.75 -6.47 -15.03
N GLU A 170 9.29 -5.24 -15.27
CA GLU A 170 8.43 -4.50 -14.35
C GLU A 170 7.20 -5.33 -13.97
N ASP A 171 6.78 -5.24 -12.71
CA ASP A 171 5.61 -5.95 -12.17
C ASP A 171 5.70 -7.49 -12.15
N LEU A 172 6.83 -8.09 -12.57
CA LEU A 172 7.04 -9.53 -12.49
C LEU A 172 7.44 -9.98 -11.07
N THR A 173 6.53 -9.74 -10.14
CA THR A 173 6.68 -10.03 -8.71
C THR A 173 6.49 -11.51 -8.44
N HIS A 174 7.38 -12.07 -7.61
CA HIS A 174 7.27 -13.45 -7.14
C HIS A 174 6.85 -13.50 -5.67
N GLY A 175 6.31 -14.65 -5.26
CA GLY A 175 6.01 -14.95 -3.87
C GLY A 175 6.77 -16.19 -3.41
N PHE A 176 7.11 -16.23 -2.12
CA PHE A 176 7.59 -17.44 -1.46
C PHE A 176 6.72 -17.72 -0.25
N ALA A 177 6.27 -18.97 -0.12
CA ALA A 177 5.46 -19.41 1.00
C ALA A 177 5.88 -20.79 1.45
N ILE A 178 5.88 -21.01 2.77
CA ILE A 178 6.08 -22.33 3.36
C ILE A 178 4.77 -22.74 4.04
N PRO A 179 4.01 -23.69 3.45
CA PRO A 179 2.77 -24.18 4.02
C PRO A 179 2.96 -24.60 5.48
N LYS A 180 1.96 -24.28 6.31
CA LYS A 180 1.94 -24.57 7.75
C LYS A 180 2.96 -23.81 8.60
N TYR A 181 3.90 -23.04 8.06
CA TYR A 181 4.88 -22.29 8.86
C TYR A 181 4.51 -20.83 9.10
N ASN A 182 3.37 -20.36 8.57
CA ASN A 182 3.00 -18.93 8.56
C ASN A 182 4.12 -18.04 7.98
N VAL A 183 4.84 -18.59 6.99
CA VAL A 183 5.90 -17.88 6.27
C VAL A 183 5.38 -17.64 4.87
N ASN A 184 5.15 -16.37 4.53
CA ASN A 184 4.86 -15.92 3.18
C ASN A 184 5.36 -14.49 2.98
N PHE A 185 5.97 -14.19 1.85
CA PHE A 185 6.40 -12.84 1.48
C PHE A 185 6.53 -12.72 -0.05
N ILE A 186 6.47 -11.48 -0.55
CA ILE A 186 6.72 -11.17 -1.96
C ILE A 186 8.15 -10.67 -2.16
N VAL A 187 8.71 -10.93 -3.35
CA VAL A 187 10.01 -10.43 -3.80
C VAL A 187 9.84 -9.85 -5.21
N ASN A 188 9.95 -8.53 -5.30
CA ASN A 188 9.80 -7.77 -6.54
C ASN A 188 11.01 -7.98 -7.47
N PRO A 189 10.90 -7.65 -8.78
CA PRO A 189 12.03 -7.74 -9.72
C PRO A 189 13.30 -7.06 -9.19
N GLN A 190 14.42 -7.78 -9.22
CA GLN A 190 15.74 -7.39 -8.68
C GLN A 190 15.81 -7.13 -7.16
N GLU A 191 14.78 -7.52 -6.40
CA GLU A 191 14.78 -7.45 -4.94
C GLU A 191 15.39 -8.72 -4.33
N THR A 192 15.99 -8.60 -3.15
CA THR A 192 16.32 -9.75 -2.29
C THR A 192 15.71 -9.58 -0.91
N LYS A 193 15.02 -10.62 -0.43
CA LYS A 193 14.43 -10.67 0.91
C LYS A 193 14.76 -11.99 1.58
N SER A 194 14.70 -12.00 2.90
CA SER A 194 14.94 -13.21 3.67
C SER A 194 13.94 -13.38 4.79
N VAL A 195 13.75 -14.64 5.17
CA VAL A 195 12.97 -15.03 6.35
C VAL A 195 13.71 -16.12 7.09
N THR A 196 13.69 -16.03 8.42
CA THR A 196 14.21 -17.07 9.31
C THR A 196 13.06 -17.72 10.05
N PHE A 197 13.05 -19.05 10.09
CA PHE A 197 12.04 -19.83 10.81
C PHE A 197 12.69 -21.08 11.42
N LYS A 198 12.08 -21.61 12.47
CA LYS A 198 12.49 -22.89 13.05
C LYS A 198 11.77 -24.02 12.34
N ALA A 199 12.49 -25.01 11.81
CA ALA A 199 11.93 -26.19 11.18
C ALA A 199 11.41 -27.20 12.23
N ASP A 200 10.38 -26.85 12.99
CA ASP A 200 9.88 -27.66 14.12
C ASP A 200 8.73 -28.64 13.78
N LYS A 201 8.08 -28.44 12.63
CA LYS A 201 7.02 -29.33 12.11
C LYS A 201 7.63 -30.53 11.36
N PRO A 202 6.95 -31.70 11.34
CA PRO A 202 7.37 -32.82 10.52
C PRO A 202 7.43 -32.44 9.03
N ALA A 203 8.33 -33.10 8.30
CA ALA A 203 8.57 -32.81 6.89
C ALA A 203 7.25 -32.85 6.09
N PHE A 204 7.09 -31.88 5.18
CA PHE A 204 6.08 -31.96 4.14
C PHE A 204 6.60 -33.00 3.12
N THR A 205 6.20 -34.25 3.29
CA THR A 205 6.24 -35.20 2.17
C THR A 205 5.19 -34.69 1.21
N GLY A 206 5.60 -34.04 0.12
CA GLY A 206 4.67 -33.60 -0.92
C GLY A 206 3.68 -34.72 -1.21
N ALA A 207 2.40 -34.37 -1.34
CA ALA A 207 1.44 -35.30 -1.92
C ALA A 207 2.05 -35.79 -3.24
N THR A 208 2.42 -37.07 -3.29
CA THR A 208 2.53 -37.78 -4.55
C THR A 208 1.22 -37.50 -5.27
N ALA A 209 1.27 -36.81 -6.41
CA ALA A 209 0.13 -36.73 -7.31
C ALA A 209 -0.37 -38.17 -7.51
N PRO A 210 -1.67 -38.47 -7.33
CA PRO A 210 -2.18 -39.79 -7.68
C PRO A 210 -1.91 -39.99 -9.17
N THR A 211 -1.15 -41.04 -9.49
CA THR A 211 -0.98 -41.58 -10.84
C THR A 211 -2.29 -42.12 -11.37
#